data_AF-A0A090WPQ9-F1
#
_entry.id   AF-A0A090WPQ9-F1
#
_cell.length_a   1.000
_cell.length_b   1.000
_cell.length_c   1.000
_cell.angle_alpha   90.00
_cell.angle_beta   90.00
_cell.angle_gamma   90.00
#
_symmetry.space_group_name_H-M   'P 1'
#
loop_
_entity.id
_entity.type
_entity.pdbx_description
1 polymer ?
#
loop_
_entity_poly.entity_id
_entity_poly.type
_entity_poly.pdbx_seq_one_letter_code
_entity_poly.pdbx_strand_id
1 'polypeptide(L)'
;MEESRKDVVQFINLQLSSLGLPTYHDETQNSEKFCDPKFEELTSGLIKTLREQSRLLASHHSPVDSRIQNFINNYFKDIAIDKTYVLPNNTLILSKKGHAREVSLPPNGTLSKVIM
;
A
#
# COMPACT_ATOMS: atom_id res chain seq x y z
N MET A 1 -23.38 6.25 -3.23
CA MET A 1 -22.65 6.89 -4.33
C MET A 1 -21.68 5.84 -4.84
N GLU A 2 -21.81 5.37 -6.07
CA GLU A 2 -20.85 4.40 -6.62
C GLU A 2 -19.53 5.14 -6.87
N GLU A 3 -18.44 4.68 -6.24
CA GLU A 3 -17.09 5.20 -6.52
C GLU A 3 -16.67 4.80 -7.93
N SER A 4 -16.15 5.76 -8.70
CA SER A 4 -15.60 5.47 -10.03
C SER A 4 -14.32 4.65 -9.90
N ARG A 5 -14.03 3.79 -10.88
CA ARG A 5 -12.74 3.08 -10.96
C ARG A 5 -11.56 4.07 -10.89
N LYS A 6 -11.73 5.25 -11.48
CA LYS A 6 -10.72 6.33 -11.42
C LYS A 6 -10.44 6.80 -10.00
N ASP A 7 -11.49 6.98 -9.20
CA ASP A 7 -11.36 7.43 -7.80
C ASP A 7 -10.62 6.38 -6.97
N VAL A 8 -10.89 5.10 -7.23
CA VAL A 8 -10.23 3.98 -6.56
C VAL A 8 -8.73 3.93 -6.91
N VAL A 9 -8.38 4.01 -8.20
CA VAL A 9 -6.96 4.01 -8.63
C VAL A 9 -6.22 5.22 -8.06
N GLN A 10 -6.84 6.40 -8.07
CA GLN A 10 -6.25 7.61 -7.50
C GLN A 10 -6.04 7.49 -5.99
N PHE A 11 -6.99 6.89 -5.26
CA PHE A 11 -6.86 6.62 -3.84
C PHE A 11 -5.73 5.62 -3.54
N ILE A 12 -5.63 4.54 -4.32
CA ILE A 12 -4.55 3.55 -4.19
C ILE A 12 -3.19 4.22 -4.43
N ASN A 13 -3.06 5.04 -5.48
CA ASN A 13 -1.84 5.80 -5.74
C ASN A 13 -1.47 6.73 -4.57
N LEU A 14 -2.44 7.40 -3.97
CA LEU A 14 -2.22 8.22 -2.77
C LEU A 14 -1.69 7.39 -1.60
N GLN A 15 -2.27 6.22 -1.35
CA GLN A 15 -1.80 5.29 -0.31
C GLN A 15 -0.37 4.81 -0.61
N LEU A 16 -0.08 4.39 -1.84
CA LEU A 16 1.25 3.94 -2.26
C LEU A 16 2.31 5.04 -2.09
N SER A 17 2.02 6.27 -2.52
CA SER A 17 2.89 7.43 -2.30
C SER A 17 3.17 7.70 -0.82
N SER A 18 2.17 7.56 0.04
CA SER A 18 2.32 7.76 1.49
C SER A 18 3.24 6.71 2.14
N LEU A 19 3.22 5.48 1.62
CA LEU A 19 4.11 4.38 2.02
C LEU A 19 5.49 4.47 1.36
N GLY A 20 5.67 5.42 0.44
CA GLY A 20 6.90 5.57 -0.34
C GLY A 20 7.14 4.47 -1.37
N LEU A 21 6.07 3.79 -1.78
CA LEU A 21 6.09 2.76 -2.82
C LEU A 21 5.91 3.39 -4.21
N PRO A 22 6.33 2.68 -5.29
CA PRO A 22 6.12 3.15 -6.65
C PRO A 22 4.63 3.36 -6.96
N THR A 23 4.30 4.48 -7.58
CA THR A 23 2.96 4.82 -8.05
C THR A 23 2.78 4.56 -9.53
N TYR A 24 1.54 4.32 -9.92
CA TYR A 24 1.18 4.24 -11.33
C TYR A 24 1.03 5.65 -11.90
N HIS A 25 1.63 5.89 -13.08
CA HIS A 25 1.45 7.12 -13.85
C HIS A 25 0.85 6.76 -15.20
N ASP A 26 -0.11 7.56 -15.66
CA ASP A 26 -0.71 7.35 -16.99
C ASP A 26 0.33 7.57 -18.09
N GLU A 27 0.42 6.61 -19.01
CA GLU A 27 1.18 6.79 -20.26
C GLU A 27 0.45 7.78 -21.18
N THR A 28 1.23 8.57 -21.93
CA THR A 28 0.72 9.63 -22.83
C THR A 28 -0.21 9.13 -23.94
N GLN A 29 -0.22 7.83 -24.22
CA GLN A 29 -0.96 7.18 -25.31
C GLN A 29 -2.23 6.45 -24.84
N ASN A 30 -2.54 6.41 -23.54
CA ASN A 30 -3.69 5.66 -23.04
C ASN A 30 -5.01 6.42 -23.24
N SER A 31 -6.04 5.69 -23.69
CA SER A 31 -7.39 6.20 -23.94
C SER A 31 -8.14 6.61 -22.68
N GLU A 32 -7.76 6.06 -21.52
CA GLU A 32 -8.32 6.39 -20.21
C GLU A 32 -7.24 6.94 -19.29
N LYS A 33 -7.53 8.09 -18.65
CA LYS A 33 -6.65 8.74 -17.66
C LYS A 33 -7.15 8.49 -16.26
N PHE A 34 -6.37 7.75 -15.47
CA PHE A 34 -6.69 7.43 -14.08
C PHE A 34 -6.10 8.44 -13.09
N CYS A 35 -5.00 9.10 -13.45
CA CYS A 35 -4.28 10.03 -12.60
C CYS A 35 -4.68 11.49 -12.93
N ASP A 36 -4.71 12.33 -11.90
CA ASP A 36 -4.82 13.78 -12.05
C ASP A 36 -3.52 14.44 -11.57
N PRO A 37 -2.68 14.99 -12.48
CA PRO A 37 -1.43 15.64 -12.14
C PRO A 37 -1.60 16.80 -11.13
N LYS A 38 -2.72 17.54 -11.21
CA LYS A 38 -2.98 18.65 -10.27
C LYS A 38 -3.25 18.13 -8.87
N PHE A 39 -3.98 17.03 -8.76
CA PHE A 39 -4.24 16.39 -7.46
C PHE A 39 -2.95 15.86 -6.83
N GLU A 40 -2.08 15.24 -7.62
CA GLU A 40 -0.78 14.75 -7.15
C GLU A 40 0.09 15.91 -6.64
N GLU A 41 0.18 17.00 -7.39
CA GLU A 41 0.92 18.20 -6.98
C GLU A 41 0.38 18.77 -5.66
N LEU A 42 -0.94 18.94 -5.55
CA LEU A 42 -1.62 19.47 -4.36
C LEU A 42 -1.45 18.58 -3.13
N THR A 43 -1.44 17.25 -3.31
CA THR A 43 -1.34 16.29 -2.20
C THR A 43 0.10 15.93 -1.83
N SER A 44 1.08 16.19 -2.71
CA SER A 44 2.49 15.85 -2.50
C SER A 44 3.08 16.34 -1.17
N GLY A 45 2.74 17.57 -0.74
CA GLY A 45 3.20 18.13 0.53
C GLY A 45 2.63 17.41 1.76
N LEU A 46 1.35 17.07 1.71
CA LEU A 46 0.68 16.30 2.77
C LEU A 46 1.25 14.88 2.87
N ILE A 47 1.43 14.22 1.73
CA ILE A 47 2.00 12.87 1.63
C ILE A 47 3.40 12.81 2.25
N LYS A 48 4.27 13.78 1.92
CA LYS A 48 5.63 13.85 2.49
C LYS A 48 5.59 13.97 4.02
N THR A 49 4.69 14.78 4.55
CA THR A 49 4.50 14.94 6.00
C THR A 49 4.02 13.64 6.63
N LEU A 50 3.01 12.98 6.04
CA LEU A 50 2.51 11.70 6.50
C LEU A 50 3.60 10.63 6.49
N ARG A 51 4.43 10.57 5.44
CA ARG A 51 5.53 9.62 5.34
C ARG A 51 6.56 9.79 6.44
N GLU A 52 6.95 11.03 6.77
CA GLU A 52 7.87 11.28 7.87
C GLU A 52 7.27 10.89 9.23
N GLN A 53 5.97 11.15 9.44
CA GLN A 53 5.27 10.70 10.65
C GLN A 53 5.20 9.16 10.73
N SER A 54 4.89 8.49 9.62
CA SER A 54 4.89 7.02 9.55
C SER A 54 6.27 6.42 9.82
N ARG A 55 7.35 7.09 9.39
CA ARG A 55 8.73 6.66 9.70
C ARG A 55 9.03 6.68 11.20
N LEU A 56 8.55 7.68 11.93
CA LEU A 56 8.69 7.75 13.39
C LEU A 56 7.91 6.65 14.10
N LEU A 57 6.77 6.24 13.53
CA LEU A 57 5.89 5.19 14.04
C LEU A 57 6.25 3.78 13.52
N ALA A 58 7.31 3.63 12.73
CA ALA A 58 7.63 2.39 12.03
C ALA A 58 7.90 1.19 12.96
N SER A 59 8.26 1.44 14.22
CA SER A 59 8.46 0.43 15.25
C SER A 59 7.18 -0.01 15.97
N HIS A 60 6.04 0.65 15.72
CA HIS A 60 4.80 0.37 16.41
C HIS A 60 3.85 -0.46 15.54
N HIS A 61 3.60 -1.70 15.96
CA HIS A 61 2.60 -2.56 15.37
C HIS A 61 1.18 -2.10 15.72
N SER A 62 0.22 -2.39 14.84
CA SER A 62 -1.19 -2.28 15.23
C SER A 62 -1.48 -3.22 16.42
N PRO A 63 -2.54 -2.96 17.22
CA PRO A 63 -2.89 -3.86 18.33
C PRO A 63 -3.17 -5.30 17.89
N VAL A 64 -3.66 -5.49 16.66
CA VAL A 64 -3.92 -6.81 16.07
C VAL A 64 -2.60 -7.50 15.73
N ASP A 65 -1.71 -6.81 15.01
CA ASP A 65 -0.40 -7.36 14.64
C ASP A 65 0.46 -7.65 15.86
N SER A 66 0.36 -6.81 16.91
CA SER A 66 1.04 -7.04 18.18
C SER A 66 0.60 -8.36 18.85
N ARG A 67 -0.70 -8.69 18.79
CA ARG A 67 -1.21 -9.97 19.34
C ARG A 67 -0.69 -11.15 18.54
N ILE A 68 -0.66 -11.04 17.21
CA ILE A 68 -0.13 -12.09 16.32
C ILE A 68 1.37 -12.26 16.57
N GLN A 69 2.14 -11.17 16.62
CA GLN A 69 3.57 -11.22 16.90
C GLN A 69 3.86 -11.86 18.27
N ASN A 70 3.08 -11.51 19.30
CA ASN A 70 3.22 -12.12 20.63
C ASN A 70 2.92 -13.63 20.59
N PHE A 71 1.90 -14.05 19.85
CA PHE A 71 1.61 -15.46 19.64
C PHE A 71 2.77 -16.19 18.95
N ILE A 72 3.29 -15.63 17.85
CA ILE A 72 4.43 -16.19 17.11
C ILE A 72 5.67 -16.28 18.01
N ASN A 73 5.98 -15.21 18.76
CA ASN A 73 7.10 -15.15 19.69
C ASN A 73 7.00 -16.24 20.78
N ASN A 74 5.80 -16.44 21.33
CA ASN A 74 5.56 -17.47 22.33
C ASN A 74 5.63 -18.88 21.73
N TYR A 75 5.13 -19.08 20.52
CA TYR A 75 5.10 -20.38 19.86
C TYR A 75 6.50 -20.89 19.49
N PHE A 76 7.38 -19.99 19.03
CA PHE A 76 8.75 -20.32 18.63
C PHE A 76 9.80 -20.10 19.72
N LYS A 77 9.39 -19.86 20.97
CA LYS A 77 10.30 -19.50 22.06
C LYS A 77 11.41 -20.54 22.30
N ASP A 78 11.11 -21.81 22.09
CA ASP A 78 12.03 -22.93 22.36
C ASP A 78 12.83 -23.38 21.12
N ILE A 79 12.68 -22.68 19.99
CA ILE A 79 13.32 -23.01 18.72
C ILE A 79 14.33 -21.91 18.37
N ALA A 80 15.58 -22.29 18.17
CA ALA A 80 16.59 -21.38 17.67
C ALA A 80 16.35 -21.10 16.18
N ILE A 81 15.80 -19.93 15.86
CA ILE A 81 15.59 -19.47 14.49
C ILE A 81 16.67 -18.42 14.19
N ASP A 82 17.52 -18.70 13.21
CA ASP A 82 18.61 -17.81 12.77
C ASP A 82 18.13 -16.58 11.95
N LYS A 83 16.81 -16.33 11.94
CA LYS A 83 16.18 -15.27 11.16
C LYS A 83 15.21 -14.47 12.03
N THR A 84 15.19 -13.17 11.83
CA THR A 84 14.20 -12.28 12.42
C THR A 84 12.82 -12.57 11.82
N TYR A 85 11.83 -12.89 12.66
CA TYR A 85 10.45 -13.23 12.25
C TYR A 85 9.42 -12.17 12.67
N VAL A 86 9.71 -10.90 12.38
CA VAL A 86 8.82 -9.77 12.72
C VAL A 86 7.83 -9.53 11.58
N LEU A 87 6.57 -9.27 11.93
CA LEU A 87 5.54 -8.89 10.96
C LEU A 87 5.90 -7.58 10.22
N PRO A 88 5.53 -7.45 8.94
CA PRO A 88 5.78 -6.21 8.21
C PRO A 88 4.87 -5.09 8.73
N ASN A 89 5.46 -3.94 9.07
CA ASN A 89 4.72 -2.72 9.45
C ASN A 89 4.36 -1.82 8.27
N ASN A 90 5.17 -1.82 7.21
CA ASN A 90 4.93 -1.00 6.02
C ASN A 90 4.03 -1.76 5.03
N THR A 91 2.72 -1.83 5.32
CA THR A 91 1.75 -2.60 4.52
C THR A 91 0.71 -1.70 3.86
N LEU A 92 0.24 -2.10 2.68
CA LEU A 92 -0.88 -1.43 2.00
C LEU A 92 -2.21 -1.92 2.58
N ILE A 93 -2.88 -1.04 3.32
CA ILE A 93 -4.16 -1.36 3.96
C ILE A 93 -5.32 -1.23 2.95
N LEU A 94 -5.96 -2.35 2.65
CA LEU A 94 -7.13 -2.44 1.77
C LEU A 94 -8.41 -2.10 2.55
N SER A 95 -8.64 -0.81 2.78
CA SER A 95 -9.71 -0.31 3.65
C SER A 95 -11.10 -0.28 3.03
N LYS A 96 -11.21 -0.23 1.69
CA LYS A 96 -12.50 -0.18 0.99
C LYS A 96 -12.76 -1.40 0.13
N LYS A 97 -14.04 -1.67 -0.10
CA LYS A 97 -14.51 -2.71 -1.02
C LYS A 97 -13.97 -2.43 -2.43
N GLY A 98 -13.43 -3.46 -3.09
CA GLY A 98 -12.96 -3.37 -4.48
C GLY A 98 -11.48 -3.04 -4.63
N HIS A 99 -10.80 -2.49 -3.60
CA HIS A 99 -9.36 -2.18 -3.69
C HIS A 99 -8.51 -3.40 -4.06
N ALA A 100 -8.77 -4.54 -3.42
CA ALA A 100 -8.07 -5.80 -3.69
C ALA A 100 -8.17 -6.21 -5.17
N ARG A 101 -9.33 -5.97 -5.80
CA ARG A 101 -9.56 -6.31 -7.20
C ARG A 101 -8.79 -5.37 -8.12
N GLU A 102 -8.80 -4.08 -7.83
CA GLU A 102 -8.09 -3.08 -8.64
C GLU A 102 -6.56 -3.26 -8.57
N VAL A 103 -6.00 -3.63 -7.43
CA VAL A 103 -4.55 -3.89 -7.32
C VAL A 103 -4.10 -5.22 -7.95
N SER A 104 -5.03 -6.10 -8.32
CA SER A 104 -4.71 -7.42 -8.88
C SER A 104 -4.24 -7.36 -10.33
N LEU A 105 -4.54 -6.27 -11.04
CA LEU A 105 -4.18 -6.06 -12.44
C LEU A 105 -3.52 -4.68 -12.60
N PRO A 106 -2.62 -4.51 -13.58
CA PRO A 106 -2.11 -3.18 -13.88
C PRO A 106 -3.26 -2.29 -14.37
N PRO A 107 -3.32 -1.00 -13.98
CA PRO A 107 -4.43 -0.11 -14.37
C PRO A 107 -4.61 0.04 -15.88
N ASN A 108 -3.54 -0.15 -16.66
CA ASN A 108 -3.52 -0.08 -18.12
C ASN A 108 -3.63 -1.44 -18.84
N GLY A 109 -3.84 -2.55 -18.12
CA GLY A 109 -3.78 -3.88 -18.71
C GLY A 109 -4.80 -4.87 -18.17
N THR A 110 -5.13 -5.87 -18.99
CA THR A 110 -6.08 -6.94 -18.65
C THR A 110 -5.40 -8.21 -18.16
N LEU A 111 -4.06 -8.27 -18.21
CA LEU A 111 -3.26 -9.42 -17.83
C LEU A 111 -2.11 -8.97 -16.93
N SER A 112 -1.87 -9.72 -15.85
CA SER A 112 -0.66 -9.60 -15.03
C SER A 112 0.25 -10.78 -15.34
N LYS A 113 1.49 -10.51 -15.77
CA LYS A 113 2.51 -11.55 -15.89
C LYS A 113 3.28 -11.56 -14.58
N VAL A 114 3.06 -12.58 -13.76
CA VAL A 114 3.92 -12.87 -12.61
C VAL A 114 5.25 -13.32 -13.18
N ILE A 115 6.22 -12.41 -13.24
CA ILE A 115 7.60 -12.76 -13.57
C ILE A 115 8.18 -13.33 -12.28
N MET A 116 8.24 -14.65 -12.21
CA MET A 116 8.92 -15.40 -11.15
C MET A 116 10.41 -15.51 -11.48
#